data_AF-A0A7X8HT31-F1
#
_entry.id   AF-A0A7X8HT31-F1
#
_cell.length_a   1.000
_cell.length_b   1.000
_cell.length_c   1.000
_cell.angle_alpha   90.00
_cell.angle_beta   90.00
_cell.angle_gamma   90.00
#
_symmetry.space_group_name_H-M   'P 1'
#
loop_
_entity.id
_entity.type
_entity.pdbx_description
1 polymer ?
#
loop_
_entity_poly.entity_id
_entity_poly.type
_entity_poly.pdbx_seq_one_letter_code
_entity_poly.pdbx_strand_id
1 'polypeptide(L)'
;AFDAAKNIDNYSYIDSIDVKIEEYNGSQLLQTIVFDTTTSIPKDSGTFAYPLQILYKAHAQLNRAYTYKIIIKNRYTQKTTTAVTGLVGDVSIKIPVYYIGRRNSITFIPHLQQLEFVKGDNIALAQASFYLHYSNVYKDLQRKQGEPVIWDIGESKTNRISYVGENLLRRMKEEIPIDEEVEYRLIDSIVVHLYTASNDLYLYNIAISASTGLNQERLEYTNLKSQSWIDGEWVEDKNALGVFASRGHYTLMYNEFSKNTNDSLLNGRYTKHLKFRTYDY
;
A
#
# COMPACT_ATOMS: atom_id res chain seq x y z
N ALA A 1 8.73 11.34 28.44
CA ALA A 1 8.34 11.10 27.03
C ALA A 1 7.45 9.85 26.88
N PHE A 2 7.89 8.67 27.33
CA PHE A 2 7.11 7.43 27.26
C PHE A 2 5.77 7.48 28.03
N ASP A 3 5.76 8.01 29.25
CA ASP A 3 4.51 8.11 30.03
C ASP A 3 3.53 9.14 29.45
N ALA A 4 4.05 10.20 28.83
CA ALA A 4 3.23 11.19 28.13
C ALA A 4 2.57 10.61 26.87
N ALA A 5 3.27 9.73 26.13
CA ALA A 5 2.72 9.06 24.94
C ALA A 5 1.62 8.04 25.26
N LYS A 6 1.58 7.51 26.50
CA LYS A 6 0.55 6.58 26.99
C LYS A 6 -0.72 7.25 27.48
N ASN A 7 -0.68 8.54 27.80
CA ASN A 7 -1.88 9.28 28.18
C ASN A 7 -2.49 9.96 26.95
N ILE A 8 -3.69 9.51 26.58
CA ILE A 8 -4.44 10.02 25.42
C ILE A 8 -4.74 11.52 25.54
N ASP A 9 -4.94 12.05 26.74
CA ASP A 9 -5.29 13.45 26.98
C ASP A 9 -4.17 14.41 26.55
N ASN A 10 -2.93 13.91 26.41
CA ASN A 10 -1.79 14.73 26.02
C ASN A 10 -1.75 15.09 24.52
N TYR A 11 -2.51 14.38 23.68
CA TYR A 11 -2.49 14.59 22.23
C TYR A 11 -3.83 14.37 21.55
N SER A 12 -4.86 13.98 22.31
CA SER A 12 -6.20 13.77 21.79
C SER A 12 -7.04 15.02 22.00
N TYR A 13 -7.38 15.66 20.89
CA TYR A 13 -8.30 16.78 20.83
C TYR A 13 -9.73 16.27 20.63
N ILE A 14 -10.24 15.50 21.60
CA ILE A 14 -11.62 14.98 21.58
C ILE A 14 -12.58 16.17 21.33
N ASP A 15 -13.46 16.02 20.34
CA ASP A 15 -14.53 16.96 19.94
C ASP A 15 -14.11 18.41 19.60
N SER A 16 -12.82 18.64 19.37
CA SER A 16 -12.28 19.99 19.16
C SER A 16 -11.53 20.19 17.86
N ILE A 17 -11.47 19.16 17.01
CA ILE A 17 -10.95 19.27 15.65
C ILE A 17 -12.08 19.06 14.66
N ASP A 18 -12.24 20.02 13.75
CA ASP A 18 -13.02 19.86 12.53
C ASP A 18 -12.09 19.42 11.40
N VAL A 19 -12.43 18.32 10.74
CA VAL A 19 -11.71 17.86 9.55
C VAL A 19 -12.67 17.84 8.37
N LYS A 20 -12.28 18.50 7.30
CA LYS A 20 -12.99 18.46 6.00
C LYS A 20 -12.00 18.41 4.85
N ILE A 21 -12.48 17.93 3.71
CA ILE A 21 -11.80 18.04 2.42
C ILE A 21 -12.66 18.87 1.49
N GLU A 22 -12.04 19.82 0.80
CA GLU A 22 -12.64 20.58 -0.29
C GLU A 22 -12.12 20.03 -1.63
N GLU A 23 -13.02 19.73 -2.57
CA GLU A 23 -12.70 19.25 -3.91
C GLU A 23 -12.73 20.41 -4.91
N TYR A 24 -11.68 20.51 -5.72
CA TYR A 24 -11.50 21.61 -6.67
C TYR A 24 -11.27 21.12 -8.10
N ASN A 25 -11.99 21.73 -9.05
CA ASN A 25 -11.64 21.71 -10.46
C ASN A 25 -10.97 23.04 -10.82
N GLY A 26 -9.64 23.04 -10.91
CA GLY A 26 -8.86 24.27 -10.99
C GLY A 26 -9.11 25.15 -9.76
N SER A 27 -9.68 26.35 -9.94
CA SER A 27 -10.04 27.26 -8.85
C SER A 27 -11.47 27.12 -8.34
N GLN A 28 -12.31 26.34 -9.01
CA GLN A 28 -13.73 26.18 -8.64
C GLN A 28 -13.88 25.12 -7.54
N LEU A 29 -14.44 25.52 -6.40
CA LEU A 29 -14.89 24.59 -5.37
C LEU A 29 -16.13 23.82 -5.87
N LEU A 30 -16.05 22.50 -5.88
CA LEU A 30 -17.15 21.63 -6.32
C LEU A 30 -17.96 21.10 -5.14
N GLN A 31 -17.28 20.60 -4.10
CA GLN A 31 -17.93 20.04 -2.92
C GLN A 31 -17.02 20.09 -1.69
N THR A 32 -17.66 19.95 -0.53
CA THR A 32 -17.01 19.82 0.77
C THR A 32 -17.41 18.49 1.40
N ILE A 33 -16.42 17.67 1.73
CA ILE A 33 -16.57 16.36 2.38
C ILE A 33 -16.17 16.52 3.84
N VAL A 34 -17.12 16.36 4.75
CA VAL A 34 -16.88 16.44 6.19
C VAL A 34 -16.54 15.05 6.73
N PHE A 35 -15.61 14.99 7.69
CA PHE A 35 -15.18 13.75 8.31
C PHE A 35 -15.85 13.55 9.66
N ASP A 36 -16.21 12.32 9.95
CA ASP A 36 -16.69 11.88 11.26
C ASP A 36 -15.56 11.24 12.06
N THR A 37 -15.68 11.29 13.39
CA THR A 37 -14.73 10.63 14.29
C THR A 37 -15.04 9.14 14.41
N THR A 38 -13.98 8.33 14.51
CA THR A 38 -14.10 6.89 14.77
C THR A 38 -12.92 6.39 15.57
N THR A 39 -13.17 5.40 16.43
CA THR A 39 -12.14 4.63 17.16
C THR A 39 -12.06 3.18 16.66
N SER A 40 -12.77 2.86 15.56
CA SER A 40 -13.01 1.50 15.08
C SER A 40 -11.83 0.82 14.40
N ILE A 41 -10.71 1.51 14.17
CA ILE A 41 -9.50 0.90 13.63
C ILE A 41 -8.55 0.63 14.80
N PRO A 42 -8.54 -0.60 15.34
CA PRO A 42 -7.67 -0.94 16.46
C PRO A 42 -6.21 -0.81 16.00
N LYS A 43 -5.42 -0.03 16.74
CA LYS A 43 -3.96 -0.14 16.67
C LYS A 43 -3.51 -1.28 17.58
N ASP A 44 -2.43 -1.95 17.24
CA ASP A 44 -1.80 -2.89 18.15
C ASP A 44 -1.36 -2.18 19.44
N SER A 45 -1.45 -2.87 20.58
CA SER A 45 -0.96 -2.36 21.86
C SER A 45 0.55 -2.07 21.77
N GLY A 46 1.00 -0.92 22.28
CA GLY A 46 2.41 -0.53 22.21
C GLY A 46 2.75 0.69 23.07
N THR A 47 3.72 1.48 22.61
CA THR A 47 4.22 2.68 23.32
C THR A 47 3.20 3.83 23.38
N PHE A 48 2.28 3.90 22.42
CA PHE A 48 1.26 4.95 22.34
C PHE A 48 -0.03 4.52 23.06
N ALA A 49 -0.82 5.49 23.51
CA ALA A 49 -2.10 5.21 24.15
C ALA A 49 -2.99 4.37 23.23
N TYR A 50 -3.65 3.42 23.86
CA TYR A 50 -4.50 2.38 23.31
C TYR A 50 -5.63 2.18 24.32
N PRO A 51 -6.87 1.84 23.90
CA PRO A 51 -7.33 1.53 22.54
C PRO A 51 -7.97 2.70 21.77
N LEU A 52 -8.13 3.86 22.39
CA LEU A 52 -9.05 4.90 21.90
C LEU A 52 -8.40 5.90 20.93
N GLN A 53 -7.69 5.46 19.89
CA GLN A 53 -7.17 6.44 18.92
C GLN A 53 -8.31 7.05 18.11
N ILE A 54 -8.37 8.37 18.08
CA ILE A 54 -9.36 9.10 17.28
C ILE A 54 -8.86 9.21 15.86
N LEU A 55 -9.65 8.68 14.95
CA LEU A 55 -9.44 8.78 13.52
C LEU A 55 -10.58 9.58 12.93
N TYR A 56 -10.27 10.34 11.90
CA TYR A 56 -11.27 11.05 11.11
C TYR A 56 -11.47 10.25 9.84
N LYS A 57 -12.73 9.89 9.54
CA LYS A 57 -13.09 9.09 8.37
C LYS A 57 -14.27 9.72 7.65
N ALA A 58 -14.21 9.73 6.32
CA ALA A 58 -15.33 10.05 5.46
C ALA A 58 -15.47 8.98 4.37
N HIS A 59 -16.67 8.84 3.84
CA HIS A 59 -16.95 8.04 2.65
C HIS A 59 -17.42 8.97 1.54
N ALA A 60 -16.62 9.08 0.49
CA ALA A 60 -16.95 9.90 -0.67
C ALA A 60 -16.40 9.25 -1.95
N GLN A 61 -17.12 9.43 -3.05
CA GLN A 61 -16.60 9.12 -4.37
C GLN A 61 -15.76 10.31 -4.84
N LEU A 62 -14.48 10.06 -5.11
CA LEU A 62 -13.53 11.08 -5.54
C LEU A 62 -13.24 10.94 -7.04
N ASN A 63 -12.91 12.04 -7.69
CA ASN A 63 -12.53 12.13 -9.10
C ASN A 63 -11.03 12.44 -9.25
N ARG A 64 -10.33 11.59 -10.00
CA ARG A 64 -8.88 11.71 -10.23
C ARG A 64 -8.46 12.95 -10.99
N ALA A 65 -9.36 13.59 -11.73
CA ALA A 65 -9.09 14.82 -12.46
C ALA A 65 -9.04 16.08 -11.56
N TYR A 66 -9.41 15.95 -10.28
CA TYR A 66 -9.56 17.07 -9.36
C TYR A 66 -8.49 17.07 -8.27
N THR A 67 -8.37 18.22 -7.64
CA THR A 67 -7.43 18.46 -6.54
C THR A 67 -8.20 18.55 -5.23
N TYR A 68 -7.62 18.02 -4.17
CA TYR A 68 -8.23 17.96 -2.85
C TYR A 68 -7.45 18.83 -1.89
N LYS A 69 -8.16 19.62 -1.09
CA LYS A 69 -7.60 20.42 -0.01
C LYS A 69 -8.14 19.91 1.31
N ILE A 70 -7.28 19.33 2.15
CA ILE A 70 -7.65 19.03 3.54
C ILE A 70 -7.62 20.32 4.35
N ILE A 71 -8.58 20.47 5.25
CA ILE A 71 -8.69 21.57 6.20
C ILE A 71 -8.98 20.96 7.57
N ILE A 72 -8.07 21.21 8.49
CA ILE A 72 -8.10 20.75 9.87
C ILE A 72 -8.15 22.00 10.74
N LYS A 73 -9.26 22.22 11.44
CA LYS A 73 -9.44 23.39 12.30
C LYS A 73 -9.52 22.93 13.75
N ASN A 74 -8.65 23.47 14.59
CA ASN A 74 -8.81 23.35 16.04
C ASN A 74 -9.81 24.42 16.51
N ARG A 75 -10.95 23.99 17.04
CA ARG A 75 -12.05 24.86 17.51
C ARG A 75 -11.66 25.69 18.74
N TYR A 76 -10.71 25.24 19.55
CA TYR A 76 -10.27 26.00 20.72
C TYR A 76 -9.26 27.08 20.36
N THR A 77 -8.22 26.73 19.60
CA THR A 77 -7.15 27.67 19.26
C THR A 77 -7.45 28.49 18.00
N GLN A 78 -8.51 28.14 17.27
CA GLN A 78 -8.87 28.66 15.94
C GLN A 78 -7.78 28.44 14.87
N LYS A 79 -6.70 27.70 15.20
CA LYS A 79 -5.65 27.35 14.25
C LYS A 79 -6.22 26.47 13.16
N THR A 80 -5.85 26.78 11.92
CA THR A 80 -6.26 26.03 10.74
C THR A 80 -5.03 25.48 10.05
N THR A 81 -5.00 24.17 9.83
CA THR A 81 -3.98 23.50 9.04
C THR A 81 -4.58 23.04 7.72
N THR A 82 -3.88 23.29 6.62
CA THR A 82 -4.33 22.91 5.29
C THR A 82 -3.22 22.25 4.49
N ALA A 83 -3.57 21.34 3.60
CA ALA A 83 -2.66 20.81 2.58
C ALA A 83 -3.46 20.51 1.32
N VAL A 84 -2.76 20.41 0.19
CA VAL A 84 -3.37 20.19 -1.11
C VAL A 84 -2.66 19.01 -1.78
N THR A 85 -3.42 18.07 -2.34
CA THR A 85 -2.86 16.97 -3.12
C THR A 85 -3.83 16.52 -4.21
N GLY A 86 -3.30 15.98 -5.31
CA GLY A 86 -4.08 15.28 -6.32
C GLY A 86 -4.22 13.80 -5.97
N LEU A 87 -5.17 13.11 -6.60
CA LEU A 87 -5.20 11.64 -6.55
C LEU A 87 -4.12 11.06 -7.48
N VAL A 88 -3.69 9.84 -7.18
CA VAL A 88 -2.90 9.06 -8.13
C VAL A 88 -3.77 8.61 -9.30
N GLY A 89 -3.24 8.75 -10.50
CA GLY A 89 -3.87 8.30 -11.74
C GLY A 89 -3.96 6.78 -11.84
N ASP A 90 -4.65 6.32 -12.89
CA ASP A 90 -4.78 4.90 -13.19
C ASP A 90 -3.46 4.29 -13.68
N VAL A 91 -3.29 2.99 -13.46
CA VAL A 91 -2.16 2.23 -14.00
C VAL A 91 -2.65 1.18 -14.98
N SER A 92 -1.98 1.10 -16.13
CA SER A 92 -2.16 0.00 -17.08
C SER A 92 -0.92 -0.88 -17.08
N ILE A 93 -1.07 -2.15 -16.69
CA ILE A 93 0.03 -3.13 -16.76
C ILE A 93 0.16 -3.61 -18.21
N LYS A 94 1.40 -3.61 -18.71
CA LYS A 94 1.78 -4.08 -20.05
C LYS A 94 2.39 -5.48 -20.00
N ILE A 95 3.27 -5.71 -19.03
CA ILE A 95 3.97 -6.98 -18.83
C ILE A 95 3.92 -7.30 -17.33
N PRO A 96 3.50 -8.51 -16.91
CA PRO A 96 3.00 -9.58 -17.76
C PRO A 96 1.67 -9.20 -18.44
N VAL A 97 1.42 -9.79 -19.60
CA VAL A 97 0.21 -9.50 -20.38
C VAL A 97 -0.99 -10.11 -19.66
N TYR A 98 -2.06 -9.32 -19.55
CA TYR A 98 -3.29 -9.71 -18.88
C TYR A 98 -4.51 -9.43 -19.76
N TYR A 99 -5.36 -10.43 -19.95
CA TYR A 99 -6.58 -10.35 -20.74
C TYR A 99 -7.81 -10.49 -19.84
N ILE A 100 -8.60 -9.42 -19.76
CA ILE A 100 -9.85 -9.39 -18.97
C ILE A 100 -10.80 -10.49 -19.45
N GLY A 101 -11.41 -11.22 -18.51
CA GLY A 101 -12.41 -12.25 -18.79
C GLY A 101 -11.84 -13.55 -19.39
N ARG A 102 -10.51 -13.70 -19.46
CA ARG A 102 -9.83 -14.92 -19.91
C ARG A 102 -9.06 -15.57 -18.77
N ARG A 103 -8.73 -16.86 -18.92
CA ARG A 103 -7.71 -17.50 -18.08
C ARG A 103 -6.36 -16.90 -18.42
N ASN A 104 -5.68 -16.36 -17.41
CA ASN A 104 -4.38 -15.74 -17.56
C ASN A 104 -3.30 -16.59 -16.89
N SER A 105 -2.21 -16.83 -17.62
CA SER A 105 -1.04 -17.52 -17.11
C SER A 105 0.13 -16.56 -16.90
N ILE A 106 0.89 -16.74 -15.83
CA ILE A 106 2.11 -15.95 -15.57
C ILE A 106 3.36 -16.84 -15.61
N THR A 107 4.46 -16.27 -16.10
CA THR A 107 5.75 -16.96 -16.25
C THR A 107 6.78 -16.42 -15.26
N PHE A 108 7.42 -17.33 -14.55
CA PHE A 108 8.59 -17.12 -13.71
C PHE A 108 9.72 -18.06 -14.16
N ILE A 109 10.84 -17.50 -14.59
CA ILE A 109 12.02 -18.21 -15.12
C ILE A 109 13.31 -17.71 -14.44
N PRO A 110 14.42 -18.47 -14.46
CA PRO A 110 15.70 -18.09 -13.82
C PRO A 110 16.48 -17.01 -14.60
N HIS A 111 15.79 -16.01 -15.12
CA HIS A 111 16.37 -14.87 -15.84
C HIS A 111 15.74 -13.57 -15.37
N LEU A 112 16.38 -12.45 -15.71
CA LEU A 112 15.83 -11.13 -15.46
C LEU A 112 14.53 -10.95 -16.26
N GLN A 113 13.46 -10.65 -15.55
CA GLN A 113 12.13 -10.35 -16.06
C GLN A 113 11.72 -8.96 -15.59
N GLN A 114 10.65 -8.43 -16.18
CA GLN A 114 10.17 -7.08 -15.88
C GLN A 114 8.66 -7.07 -15.69
N LEU A 115 8.22 -6.35 -14.67
CA LEU A 115 6.88 -5.81 -14.58
C LEU A 115 6.91 -4.44 -15.27
N GLU A 116 6.23 -4.31 -16.41
CA GLU A 116 6.11 -3.05 -17.15
C GLU A 116 4.70 -2.51 -17.04
N PHE A 117 4.57 -1.21 -16.78
CA PHE A 117 3.28 -0.55 -16.62
C PHE A 117 3.33 0.89 -17.12
N VAL A 118 2.16 1.48 -17.40
CA VAL A 118 2.02 2.90 -17.72
C VAL A 118 1.50 3.60 -16.49
N LYS A 119 2.26 4.57 -15.99
CA LYS A 119 1.86 5.44 -14.89
C LYS A 119 0.89 6.50 -15.39
N GLY A 120 -0.27 6.62 -14.75
CA GLY A 120 -1.12 7.79 -14.83
C GLY A 120 -0.55 8.98 -14.05
N ASP A 121 -1.30 10.07 -14.08
CA ASP A 121 -0.89 11.35 -13.49
C ASP A 121 -0.59 11.24 -11.99
N ASN A 122 0.29 12.12 -11.52
CA ASN A 122 0.68 12.25 -10.10
C ASN A 122 1.27 10.98 -9.46
N ILE A 123 1.51 9.89 -10.18
CA ILE A 123 2.24 8.73 -9.61
C ILE A 123 3.74 9.04 -9.61
N ALA A 124 4.35 9.13 -8.42
CA ALA A 124 5.79 9.33 -8.28
C ALA A 124 6.55 8.01 -8.10
N LEU A 125 6.01 7.10 -7.29
CA LEU A 125 6.62 5.82 -6.96
C LEU A 125 5.61 4.69 -7.16
N ALA A 126 6.08 3.55 -7.63
CA ALA A 126 5.32 2.31 -7.66
C ALA A 126 6.11 1.19 -6.97
N GLN A 127 5.43 0.38 -6.18
CA GLN A 127 5.97 -0.81 -5.52
C GLN A 127 5.14 -2.01 -5.92
N ALA A 128 5.78 -3.13 -6.21
CA ALA A 128 5.08 -4.33 -6.63
C ALA A 128 5.45 -5.57 -5.82
N SER A 129 4.48 -6.46 -5.71
CA SER A 129 4.62 -7.75 -5.08
C SER A 129 3.75 -8.81 -5.73
N PHE A 130 4.19 -10.06 -5.66
CA PHE A 130 3.43 -11.23 -6.06
C PHE A 130 2.91 -11.94 -4.81
N TYR A 131 1.61 -12.24 -4.81
CA TYR A 131 0.94 -13.01 -3.78
C TYR A 131 0.54 -14.34 -4.40
N LEU A 132 1.18 -15.43 -3.97
CA LEU A 132 0.85 -16.77 -4.42
C LEU A 132 -0.10 -17.42 -3.43
N HIS A 133 -1.32 -17.68 -3.88
CA HIS A 133 -2.31 -18.43 -3.11
C HIS A 133 -2.27 -19.90 -3.52
N TYR A 134 -2.28 -20.79 -2.53
CA TYR A 134 -2.33 -22.23 -2.74
C TYR A 134 -3.18 -22.90 -1.67
N SER A 135 -3.62 -24.12 -1.99
CA SER A 135 -4.39 -24.97 -1.10
C SER A 135 -3.61 -26.24 -0.77
N ASN A 136 -3.65 -26.64 0.49
CA ASN A 136 -3.24 -27.96 0.95
C ASN A 136 -4.42 -28.93 0.80
N VAL A 137 -4.18 -30.08 0.19
CA VAL A 137 -5.09 -31.22 0.21
C VAL A 137 -4.48 -32.30 1.09
N TYR A 138 -5.16 -32.61 2.18
CA TYR A 138 -4.73 -33.57 3.17
C TYR A 138 -5.14 -34.99 2.78
N LYS A 139 -4.49 -36.00 3.37
CA LYS A 139 -4.80 -37.43 3.12
C LYS A 139 -6.25 -37.81 3.45
N ASP A 140 -6.88 -37.07 4.35
CA ASP A 140 -8.30 -37.22 4.71
C ASP A 140 -9.25 -36.50 3.72
N LEU A 141 -8.71 -36.01 2.60
CA LEU A 141 -9.38 -35.26 1.54
C LEU A 141 -9.90 -33.88 1.96
N GLN A 142 -9.56 -33.39 3.16
CA GLN A 142 -9.83 -32.00 3.51
C GLN A 142 -8.96 -31.05 2.69
N ARG A 143 -9.56 -29.94 2.24
CA ARG A 143 -8.85 -28.85 1.58
C ARG A 143 -8.82 -27.65 2.51
N LYS A 144 -7.62 -27.10 2.75
CA LYS A 144 -7.44 -25.85 3.50
C LYS A 144 -6.52 -24.92 2.72
N GLN A 145 -6.87 -23.64 2.70
CA GLN A 145 -6.02 -22.61 2.11
C GLN A 145 -4.76 -22.45 2.98
N GLY A 146 -3.60 -22.45 2.34
CA GLY A 146 -2.34 -22.12 3.00
C GLY A 146 -2.15 -20.61 3.14
N GLU A 147 -1.26 -20.20 4.04
CA GLU A 147 -0.80 -18.82 4.09
C GLU A 147 -0.15 -18.45 2.75
N PRO A 148 -0.51 -17.31 2.13
CA PRO A 148 0.03 -16.94 0.83
C PRO A 148 1.53 -16.68 0.92
N VAL A 149 2.28 -17.13 -0.10
CA VAL A 149 3.69 -16.77 -0.24
C VAL A 149 3.75 -15.37 -0.84
N ILE A 150 4.36 -14.43 -0.11
CA ILE A 150 4.41 -13.02 -0.50
C ILE A 150 5.83 -12.68 -0.95
N TRP A 151 5.94 -12.20 -2.18
CA TRP A 151 7.21 -11.79 -2.76
C TRP A 151 7.18 -10.33 -3.21
N ASP A 152 7.82 -9.46 -2.42
CA ASP A 152 8.13 -8.10 -2.84
C ASP A 152 9.23 -8.09 -3.91
N ILE A 153 8.88 -7.58 -5.10
CA ILE A 153 9.82 -7.46 -6.23
C ILE A 153 10.50 -6.09 -6.29
N GLY A 154 10.17 -5.22 -5.34
CA GLY A 154 10.78 -3.92 -5.14
C GLY A 154 9.92 -2.75 -5.62
N GLU A 155 10.57 -1.60 -5.70
CA GLU A 155 9.95 -0.33 -6.05
C GLU A 155 10.71 0.37 -7.19
N SER A 156 10.02 1.26 -7.90
CA SER A 156 10.58 2.01 -9.01
C SER A 156 9.88 3.34 -9.20
N LYS A 157 10.67 4.36 -9.53
CA LYS A 157 10.17 5.67 -9.99
C LYS A 157 9.82 5.64 -11.48
N THR A 158 10.32 4.65 -12.20
CA THR A 158 10.10 4.45 -13.63
C THR A 158 8.89 3.54 -13.88
N ASN A 159 8.63 3.26 -15.14
CA ASN A 159 7.54 2.40 -15.61
C ASN A 159 7.88 0.89 -15.54
N ARG A 160 8.97 0.52 -14.87
CA ARG A 160 9.51 -0.84 -14.87
C ARG A 160 10.03 -1.23 -13.49
N ILE A 161 9.72 -2.45 -13.08
CA ILE A 161 10.32 -3.12 -11.91
C ILE A 161 10.93 -4.43 -12.39
N SER A 162 12.24 -4.56 -12.23
CA SER A 162 12.99 -5.75 -12.66
C SER A 162 13.03 -6.78 -11.54
N TYR A 163 12.84 -8.06 -11.88
CA TYR A 163 12.87 -9.17 -10.93
C TYR A 163 13.45 -10.43 -11.58
N VAL A 164 13.87 -11.42 -10.78
CA VAL A 164 14.31 -12.73 -11.27
C VAL A 164 13.31 -13.78 -10.83
N GLY A 165 12.61 -14.41 -11.79
CA GLY A 165 11.45 -15.25 -11.50
C GLY A 165 11.74 -16.44 -10.57
N GLU A 166 12.94 -17.01 -10.63
CA GLU A 166 13.38 -18.09 -9.74
C GLU A 166 13.30 -17.73 -8.24
N ASN A 167 13.36 -16.45 -7.89
CA ASN A 167 13.22 -16.00 -6.49
C ASN A 167 11.87 -16.37 -5.88
N LEU A 168 10.79 -16.44 -6.68
CA LEU A 168 9.49 -16.92 -6.19
C LEU A 168 9.58 -18.37 -5.70
N LEU A 169 10.17 -19.25 -6.51
CA LEU A 169 10.32 -20.66 -6.18
C LEU A 169 11.21 -20.87 -4.96
N ARG A 170 12.24 -20.03 -4.79
CA ARG A 170 13.08 -20.04 -3.59
C ARG A 170 12.28 -19.63 -2.35
N ARG A 171 11.47 -18.58 -2.42
CA ARG A 171 10.58 -18.18 -1.32
C ARG A 171 9.56 -19.25 -0.96
N MET A 172 8.97 -19.91 -1.96
CA MET A 172 8.06 -21.03 -1.70
C MET A 172 8.72 -22.15 -0.88
N LYS A 173 10.00 -22.46 -1.16
CA LYS A 173 10.77 -23.42 -0.36
C LYS A 173 10.98 -22.96 1.09
N GLU A 174 11.20 -21.66 1.30
CA GLU A 174 11.49 -21.08 2.61
C GLU A 174 10.23 -20.90 3.46
N GLU A 175 9.10 -20.55 2.83
CA GLU A 175 7.87 -20.14 3.51
C GLU A 175 6.83 -21.26 3.62
N ILE A 176 6.86 -22.27 2.74
CA ILE A 176 5.90 -23.39 2.79
C ILE A 176 6.50 -24.56 3.58
N PRO A 177 5.95 -24.89 4.76
CA PRO A 177 6.47 -26.00 5.54
C PRO A 177 6.18 -27.35 4.87
N ILE A 178 7.11 -28.29 5.03
CA ILE A 178 6.87 -29.69 4.68
C ILE A 178 5.92 -30.26 5.73
N ASP A 179 4.79 -30.79 5.26
CA ASP A 179 3.77 -31.42 6.09
C ASP A 179 3.52 -32.83 5.53
N GLU A 180 3.68 -33.85 6.38
CA GLU A 180 3.51 -35.24 6.01
C GLU A 180 2.05 -35.61 5.77
N GLU A 181 1.11 -34.88 6.39
CA GLU A 181 -0.34 -35.09 6.26
C GLU A 181 -0.92 -34.46 5.00
N VAL A 182 -0.18 -33.54 4.38
CA VAL A 182 -0.50 -33.01 3.06
C VAL A 182 -0.17 -34.04 2.00
N GLU A 183 -1.18 -34.51 1.28
CA GLU A 183 -1.04 -35.43 0.16
C GLU A 183 -0.49 -34.68 -1.07
N TYR A 184 -1.09 -33.53 -1.40
CA TYR A 184 -0.61 -32.65 -2.46
C TYR A 184 -1.09 -31.20 -2.27
N ARG A 185 -0.50 -30.29 -3.05
CA ARG A 185 -0.84 -28.86 -3.08
C ARG A 185 -1.30 -28.43 -4.45
N LEU A 186 -2.23 -27.48 -4.49
CA LEU A 186 -2.73 -26.88 -5.72
C LEU A 186 -2.48 -25.38 -5.69
N ILE A 187 -2.02 -24.82 -6.82
CA ILE A 187 -1.95 -23.37 -7.00
C ILE A 187 -3.35 -22.86 -7.25
N ASP A 188 -3.81 -21.92 -6.42
CA ASP A 188 -5.14 -21.33 -6.55
C ASP A 188 -5.09 -20.10 -7.46
N SER A 189 -4.13 -19.20 -7.21
CA SER A 189 -3.92 -18.00 -8.03
C SER A 189 -2.60 -17.32 -7.72
N ILE A 190 -2.17 -16.44 -8.63
CA ILE A 190 -1.06 -15.51 -8.42
C ILE A 190 -1.59 -14.10 -8.61
N VAL A 191 -1.58 -13.31 -7.55
CA VAL A 191 -2.04 -11.92 -7.59
C VAL A 191 -0.84 -10.98 -7.64
N VAL A 192 -0.80 -10.12 -8.64
CA VAL A 192 0.14 -9.00 -8.72
C VAL A 192 -0.48 -7.85 -7.96
N HIS A 193 0.17 -7.41 -6.90
CA HIS A 193 -0.16 -6.18 -6.20
C HIS A 193 0.77 -5.07 -6.69
N LEU A 194 0.19 -3.98 -7.19
CA LEU A 194 0.92 -2.78 -7.56
C LEU A 194 0.40 -1.61 -6.71
N TYR A 195 1.23 -1.18 -5.78
CA TYR A 195 0.99 -0.01 -4.95
C TYR A 195 1.61 1.21 -5.62
N THR A 196 0.92 2.33 -5.57
CA THR A 196 1.36 3.60 -6.16
C THR A 196 1.26 4.71 -5.15
N ALA A 197 2.22 5.62 -5.17
CA ALA A 197 2.28 6.76 -4.28
C ALA A 197 2.30 8.06 -5.09
N SER A 198 1.54 9.05 -4.59
CA SER A 198 1.64 10.42 -5.08
C SER A 198 3.00 11.03 -4.75
N ASN A 199 3.32 12.15 -5.39
CA ASN A 199 4.60 12.83 -5.16
C ASN A 199 4.82 13.22 -3.69
N ASP A 200 3.79 13.74 -3.02
CA ASP A 200 3.85 14.09 -1.59
C ASP A 200 4.19 12.87 -0.71
N LEU A 201 3.56 11.73 -0.96
CA LEU A 201 3.82 10.51 -0.21
C LEU A 201 5.24 9.98 -0.48
N TYR A 202 5.69 10.06 -1.72
CA TYR A 202 7.06 9.67 -2.09
C TYR A 202 8.11 10.56 -1.40
N LEU A 203 7.93 11.89 -1.40
CA LEU A 203 8.84 12.81 -0.71
C LEU A 203 8.84 12.57 0.80
N TYR A 204 7.66 12.33 1.39
CA TYR A 204 7.54 11.96 2.79
C TYR A 204 8.30 10.66 3.11
N ASN A 205 8.16 9.63 2.28
CA ASN A 205 8.86 8.35 2.47
C ASN A 205 10.39 8.51 2.44
N ILE A 206 10.92 9.37 1.56
CA ILE A 206 12.35 9.70 1.54
C ILE A 206 12.76 10.40 2.85
N ALA A 207 12.00 11.40 3.28
CA ALA A 207 12.30 12.17 4.48
C ALA A 207 12.34 11.32 5.75
N ILE A 208 11.42 10.35 5.87
CA ILE A 208 11.39 9.46 7.02
C ILE A 208 12.40 8.31 6.93
N SER A 209 12.89 7.98 5.73
CA SER A 209 13.85 6.89 5.53
C SER A 209 15.15 7.15 6.30
N ALA A 210 15.79 6.07 6.77
CA ALA A 210 16.99 6.18 7.58
C ALA A 210 18.13 6.83 6.79
N SER A 211 18.71 7.92 7.32
CA SER A 211 19.95 8.48 6.77
C SER A 211 21.10 7.53 7.10
N THR A 212 21.75 6.97 6.09
CA THR A 212 22.87 6.03 6.23
C THR A 212 24.24 6.71 6.07
N GLY A 213 24.26 8.04 5.93
CA GLY A 213 25.48 8.83 5.74
C GLY A 213 26.17 9.26 7.04
N LEU A 214 27.48 9.56 6.95
CA LEU A 214 28.27 10.17 8.02
C LEU A 214 27.78 11.56 8.42
N ASN A 215 27.15 12.29 7.49
CA ASN A 215 26.48 13.55 7.76
C ASN A 215 24.98 13.27 7.98
N GLN A 216 24.52 13.34 9.24
CA GLN A 216 23.17 12.95 9.67
C GLN A 216 22.17 14.12 9.60
N GLU A 217 22.18 14.91 8.53
CA GLU A 217 21.05 15.79 8.28
C GLU A 217 19.87 14.94 7.81
N ARG A 218 18.81 14.92 8.62
CA ARG A 218 17.56 14.26 8.27
C ARG A 218 16.73 15.24 7.44
N LEU A 219 16.30 14.80 6.27
CA LEU A 219 15.32 15.53 5.48
C LEU A 219 14.00 15.58 6.25
N GLU A 220 13.44 16.78 6.42
CA GLU A 220 12.09 16.96 6.94
C GLU A 220 11.16 17.30 5.78
N TYR A 221 10.02 16.62 5.68
CA TYR A 221 9.01 16.90 4.67
C TYR A 221 7.63 17.01 5.30
N THR A 222 6.96 18.12 5.00
CA THR A 222 5.55 18.38 5.29
C THR A 222 4.97 19.17 4.14
N ASN A 223 3.77 18.81 3.69
CA ASN A 223 2.98 19.64 2.77
C ASN A 223 1.82 20.35 3.48
N LEU A 224 1.75 20.20 4.80
CA LEU A 224 0.80 20.91 5.65
C LEU A 224 1.28 22.31 5.96
N LYS A 225 0.36 23.27 5.89
CA LYS A 225 0.55 24.66 6.25
C LYS A 225 -0.41 25.01 7.36
N SER A 226 0.12 25.45 8.50
CA SER A 226 -0.66 25.95 9.62
C SER A 226 -0.75 27.48 9.60
N GLN A 227 -1.94 27.98 9.89
CA GLN A 227 -2.25 29.40 9.98
C GLN A 227 -2.93 29.69 11.32
N SER A 228 -2.54 30.81 11.92
CA SER A 228 -3.13 31.36 13.14
C SER A 228 -3.73 32.73 12.85
N TRP A 229 -4.82 33.08 13.50
CA TRP A 229 -5.41 34.41 13.42
C TRP A 229 -4.69 35.33 14.41
N ILE A 230 -3.96 36.33 13.90
CA ILE A 230 -3.20 37.30 14.69
C ILE A 230 -3.57 38.69 14.18
N ASP A 231 -4.03 39.56 15.08
CA ASP A 231 -4.29 40.99 14.80
C ASP A 231 -5.20 41.26 13.57
N GLY A 232 -6.15 40.37 13.30
CA GLY A 232 -7.11 40.52 12.19
C GLY A 232 -6.67 39.88 10.87
N GLU A 233 -5.51 39.21 10.84
CA GLU A 233 -4.99 38.54 9.66
C GLU A 233 -4.62 37.07 9.93
N TRP A 234 -4.70 36.24 8.89
CA TRP A 234 -4.19 34.87 8.93
C TRP A 234 -2.69 34.86 8.66
N VAL A 235 -1.90 34.46 9.65
CA VAL A 235 -0.43 34.37 9.56
C VAL A 235 -0.02 32.91 9.55
N GLU A 236 0.80 32.52 8.57
CA GLU A 236 1.39 31.17 8.51
C GLU A 236 2.45 31.01 9.60
N ASP A 237 2.28 30.02 10.49
CA ASP A 237 3.14 29.82 11.66
C ASP A 237 4.11 28.63 11.53
N LYS A 238 4.10 27.93 10.38
CA LYS A 238 5.00 26.81 10.01
C LYS A 238 5.11 25.68 11.03
N ASN A 239 4.13 25.54 11.92
CA ASN A 239 4.12 24.54 12.99
C ASN A 239 3.39 23.22 12.62
N ALA A 240 3.06 23.01 11.34
CA ALA A 240 2.37 21.81 10.89
C ALA A 240 3.35 20.73 10.42
N LEU A 241 3.31 19.57 11.07
CA LEU A 241 4.01 18.36 10.65
C LEU A 241 3.04 17.30 10.16
N GLY A 242 3.40 16.61 9.09
CA GLY A 242 2.62 15.51 8.53
C GLY A 242 2.52 15.62 7.01
N VAL A 243 1.74 14.70 6.43
CA VAL A 243 1.56 14.64 4.99
C VAL A 243 0.09 14.40 4.66
N PHE A 244 -0.42 15.17 3.70
CA PHE A 244 -1.67 14.88 3.03
C PHE A 244 -1.36 14.43 1.61
N ALA A 245 -1.59 13.16 1.33
CA ALA A 245 -1.20 12.55 0.08
C ALA A 245 -2.18 11.45 -0.33
N SER A 246 -2.11 11.04 -1.58
CA SER A 246 -2.88 9.91 -2.11
C SER A 246 -1.99 8.70 -2.39
N ARG A 247 -2.60 7.52 -2.31
CA ARG A 247 -2.02 6.24 -2.71
C ARG A 247 -3.04 5.44 -3.51
N GLY A 248 -2.55 4.57 -4.38
CA GLY A 248 -3.38 3.68 -5.20
C GLY A 248 -2.94 2.24 -5.04
N HIS A 249 -3.88 1.32 -5.24
CA HIS A 249 -3.63 -0.11 -5.20
C HIS A 249 -4.33 -0.76 -6.38
N TYR A 250 -3.55 -1.46 -7.19
CA TYR A 250 -4.02 -2.17 -8.38
C TYR A 250 -3.70 -3.66 -8.20
N THR A 251 -4.63 -4.52 -8.60
CA THR A 251 -4.46 -5.96 -8.53
C THR A 251 -4.73 -6.62 -9.88
N LEU A 252 -3.92 -7.61 -10.23
CA LEU A 252 -4.17 -8.51 -11.35
C LEU A 252 -4.06 -9.95 -10.88
N MET A 253 -5.06 -10.77 -11.17
CA MET A 253 -5.11 -12.17 -10.74
C MET A 253 -4.85 -13.11 -11.91
N TYR A 254 -3.72 -13.79 -11.89
CA TYR A 254 -3.39 -14.87 -12.81
C TYR A 254 -3.91 -16.19 -12.23
N ASN A 255 -4.56 -17.00 -13.08
CA ASN A 255 -5.20 -18.24 -12.68
C ASN A 255 -4.20 -19.39 -12.55
N GLU A 256 -3.14 -19.34 -13.36
CA GLU A 256 -2.19 -20.45 -13.46
C GLU A 256 -0.78 -19.96 -13.77
N PHE A 257 0.17 -20.85 -13.53
CA PHE A 257 1.51 -20.69 -14.05
C PHE A 257 1.59 -21.13 -15.51
N SER A 258 2.51 -20.52 -16.26
CA SER A 258 2.90 -21.04 -17.57
C SER A 258 3.44 -22.46 -17.48
N LYS A 259 3.48 -23.18 -18.61
CA LYS A 259 4.08 -24.52 -18.70
C LYS A 259 5.51 -24.59 -18.13
N ASN A 260 6.34 -23.60 -18.43
CA ASN A 260 7.74 -23.57 -17.98
C ASN A 260 7.85 -23.40 -16.45
N THR A 261 6.99 -22.57 -15.89
CA THR A 261 6.94 -22.36 -14.44
C THR A 261 6.34 -23.56 -13.72
N ASN A 262 5.32 -24.20 -14.29
CA ASN A 262 4.78 -25.46 -13.77
C ASN A 262 5.84 -26.57 -13.77
N ASP A 263 6.63 -26.71 -14.83
CA ASP A 263 7.74 -27.68 -14.84
C ASP A 263 8.74 -27.39 -13.72
N SER A 264 9.11 -26.11 -13.54
CA SER A 264 9.99 -25.71 -12.43
C SER A 264 9.33 -25.92 -11.05
N LEU A 265 8.02 -25.76 -10.94
CA LEU A 265 7.26 -25.99 -9.72
C LEU A 265 7.26 -27.48 -9.34
N LEU A 266 6.97 -28.36 -10.29
CA LEU A 266 6.80 -29.79 -10.07
C LEU A 266 8.14 -30.53 -9.97
N ASN A 267 9.10 -30.19 -10.83
CA ASN A 267 10.34 -30.94 -11.01
C ASN A 267 11.58 -30.16 -10.55
N GLY A 268 11.45 -28.85 -10.28
CA GLY A 268 12.57 -27.99 -9.96
C GLY A 268 13.19 -28.25 -8.59
N ARG A 269 14.45 -27.82 -8.46
CA ARG A 269 15.28 -28.02 -7.25
C ARG A 269 14.69 -27.45 -5.96
N TYR A 270 13.85 -26.42 -6.06
CA TYR A 270 13.30 -25.72 -4.89
C TYR A 270 11.97 -26.27 -4.41
N THR A 271 11.10 -26.73 -5.29
CA THR A 271 9.69 -26.95 -4.95
C THR A 271 9.23 -28.39 -5.19
N LYS A 272 10.03 -29.26 -5.83
CA LYS A 272 9.66 -30.66 -6.09
C LYS A 272 9.23 -31.45 -4.84
N HIS A 273 9.79 -31.11 -3.68
CA HIS A 273 9.48 -31.77 -2.41
C HIS A 273 8.23 -31.21 -1.71
N LEU A 274 7.65 -30.12 -2.22
CA LEU A 274 6.46 -29.48 -1.68
C LEU A 274 5.15 -30.09 -2.22
N LYS A 275 5.23 -31.19 -3.00
CA LYS A 275 4.08 -31.98 -3.47
C LYS A 275 3.03 -31.18 -4.26
N PHE A 276 3.44 -30.18 -5.04
CA PHE A 276 2.51 -29.48 -5.93
C PHE A 276 2.02 -30.40 -7.07
N ARG A 277 0.78 -30.18 -7.52
CA ARG A 277 0.19 -30.80 -8.71
C ARG A 277 -0.51 -29.75 -9.57
N THR A 278 -0.59 -30.00 -10.87
CA THR A 278 -1.40 -29.21 -11.80
C THR A 278 -2.86 -29.68 -11.76
N TYR A 279 -3.79 -28.79 -12.09
CA TYR A 279 -5.16 -29.19 -12.36
C TYR A 279 -5.21 -30.02 -13.64
N ASP A 280 -5.73 -31.24 -13.55
CA ASP A 280 -6.19 -31.99 -14.71
C ASP A 280 -7.58 -31.43 -15.05
N TYR A 281 -7.67 -30.62 -16.11
CA TYR A 281 -8.94 -30.14 -16.67
C TYR A 281 -9.45 -31.07 -17.77
#